data_AF-G5E3A9-F1
#
_entry.id   AF-G5E3A9-F1
#
_cell.length_a   1.000
_cell.length_b   1.000
_cell.length_c   1.000
_cell.angle_alpha   90.00
_cell.angle_beta   90.00
_cell.angle_gamma   90.00
#
_symmetry.space_group_name_H-M   'P 1'
#
loop_
_entity.id
_entity.type
_entity.pdbx_description
1 polymer ?
#
loop_
_entity_poly.entity_id
_entity_poly.type
_entity_poly.pdbx_seq_one_letter_code
_entity_poly.pdbx_strand_id
1 'polypeptide(L)' 'RIGENETAVVCPVIDTIDWNTFEFYMQTGEPMIGGFDWRLTFQWHAVPEKERQRRTSRIDPIRSPTMAGGLFAVR' A
#
# COMPACT_ATOMS: atom_id res chain seq x y z
N ARG A 1 5.22 14.09 -4.05
CA ARG A 1 5.79 12.89 -3.37
C ARG A 1 7.13 12.45 -3.97
N ILE A 2 7.19 11.91 -5.19
CA ILE A 2 8.51 11.58 -5.81
C ILE A 2 9.33 12.85 -6.10
N GLY A 3 8.68 13.96 -6.46
CA GLY A 3 9.34 15.27 -6.54
C GLY A 3 9.75 15.87 -5.18
N GLU A 4 9.26 15.35 -4.06
CA GLU A 4 9.66 15.78 -2.70
C GLU A 4 10.81 14.90 -2.17
N ASN A 5 10.81 13.61 -2.52
CA ASN A 5 11.86 12.66 -2.16
C ASN A 5 12.10 11.70 -3.33
N GLU A 6 13.24 11.86 -3.99
CA GLU A 6 13.66 11.09 -5.16
C GLU A 6 14.02 9.63 -4.83
N THR A 7 14.28 9.32 -3.57
CA THR A 7 14.54 7.94 -3.11
C THR A 7 13.25 7.16 -2.82
N ALA A 8 12.09 7.81 -2.91
CA ALA A 8 10.81 7.18 -2.60
C ALA A 8 10.24 6.44 -3.82
N VAL A 9 10.05 5.13 -3.66
CA VAL A 9 9.19 4.32 -4.53
C VAL A 9 7.77 4.37 -3.97
N VAL A 10 6.81 4.85 -4.77
CA VAL A 10 5.43 5.07 -4.31
C VAL A 10 4.49 4.09 -5.01
N CYS A 11 3.70 3.35 -4.23
CA CYS A 11 2.67 2.44 -4.73
C CYS A 11 1.28 3.04 -4.48
N PRO A 12 0.32 2.90 -5.42
CA PRO A 12 -1.08 3.23 -5.15
C PRO A 12 -1.69 2.20 -4.20
N VAL A 13 -2.82 2.56 -3.58
CA VAL A 13 -3.73 1.57 -2.98
C VAL A 13 -4.31 0.74 -4.12
N ILE A 14 -4.25 -0.59 -4.00
CA ILE A 14 -4.74 -1.51 -5.03
C ILE A 14 -6.13 -1.99 -4.62
N ASP A 15 -7.14 -1.45 -5.28
CA ASP A 15 -8.52 -1.87 -5.14
C ASP A 15 -8.82 -3.09 -6.02
N THR A 16 -9.79 -3.90 -5.60
CA THR A 16 -10.16 -5.12 -6.33
C THR A 16 -11.27 -4.80 -7.33
N ILE A 17 -11.08 -5.23 -8.58
CA ILE A 17 -12.15 -5.30 -9.58
C ILE A 17 -12.58 -6.75 -9.69
N ASP A 18 -13.86 -7.04 -9.51
CA ASP A 18 -14.38 -8.39 -9.68
C ASP A 18 -14.18 -8.87 -11.13
N TRP A 19 -13.60 -10.05 -11.30
CA TRP A 19 -13.25 -10.54 -12.64
C TRP A 19 -14.47 -10.98 -13.46
N ASN A 20 -15.61 -11.24 -12.83
CA ASN A 20 -16.82 -11.73 -13.48
C ASN A 20 -17.86 -10.61 -13.69
N THR A 21 -18.04 -9.74 -12.69
CA THR A 21 -19.03 -8.65 -12.73
C THR A 21 -18.43 -7.28 -13.09
N PHE A 22 -17.10 -7.14 -13.04
CA PHE A 22 -16.39 -5.86 -13.19
C PHE A 22 -16.79 -4.80 -12.14
N GLU A 23 -17.36 -5.21 -11.01
CA GLU A 23 -17.63 -4.31 -9.89
C GLU A 23 -16.32 -3.81 -9.26
N PHE A 24 -16.28 -2.52 -8.91
CA PHE A 24 -15.11 -1.87 -8.31
C PHE A 24 -15.24 -1.78 -6.79
N TYR A 25 -14.42 -2.52 -6.06
CA TYR A 25 -14.38 -2.52 -4.59
C TYR A 25 -13.35 -1.53 -4.05
N MET A 26 -13.80 -0.29 -3.83
CA MET A 26 -12.94 0.77 -3.28
C MET A 26 -12.70 0.59 -1.78
N GLN A 27 -11.43 0.65 -1.36
CA GLN A 27 -11.06 0.79 0.04
C GLN A 27 -11.33 2.22 0.54
N THR A 28 -12.38 2.42 1.32
CA THR A 28 -12.75 3.72 1.92
C THR A 28 -12.01 4.04 3.22
N GLY A 29 -11.36 3.03 3.81
CA GLY A 29 -10.70 3.12 5.12
C GLY A 29 -9.19 3.22 5.04
N GLU A 30 -8.54 2.79 6.12
CA GLU A 30 -7.08 2.60 6.11
C GLU A 30 -6.72 1.41 5.22
N PRO A 31 -5.84 1.58 4.22
CA PRO A 31 -5.49 0.51 3.31
C PRO A 31 -4.61 -0.54 3.99
N MET A 32 -4.59 -1.74 3.41
CA MET A 32 -3.63 -2.78 3.80
C MET A 32 -2.24 -2.46 3.24
N ILE A 33 -1.19 -2.89 3.94
CA ILE A 33 0.20 -2.78 3.49
C ILE A 33 0.80 -4.16 3.22
N GLY A 34 1.88 -4.18 2.44
CA GLY A 34 2.56 -5.38 2.01
C GLY A 34 3.59 -5.89 3.01
N GLY A 35 3.52 -7.19 3.30
CA GLY A 35 4.55 -7.96 3.99
C GLY A 35 4.88 -9.25 3.24
N PHE A 36 5.56 -10.16 3.92
CA PHE A 36 5.82 -11.51 3.41
C PHE A 36 5.90 -12.50 4.57
N ASP A 37 5.61 -13.77 4.29
CA ASP A 37 5.79 -14.86 5.25
C ASP A 37 7.18 -15.51 5.13
N TRP A 38 7.48 -16.47 6.01
CA TRP A 38 8.75 -17.22 5.96
C TRP A 38 8.92 -18.10 4.72
N ARG A 39 7.88 -18.23 3.90
CA ARG A 39 7.94 -18.88 2.58
C ARG A 39 8.24 -17.89 1.47
N LEU A 40 8.55 -16.63 1.80
CA LEU A 40 8.80 -15.52 0.88
C LEU A 40 7.61 -15.21 -0.03
N THR A 41 6.39 -15.52 0.42
CA THR A 41 5.17 -15.18 -0.32
C THR A 41 4.64 -13.83 0.16
N PHE A 42 4.28 -12.96 -0.77
CA PHE A 42 3.66 -11.67 -0.47
C PHE A 42 2.35 -11.87 0.31
N GLN A 43 2.12 -11.03 1.33
CA GLN A 43 0.91 -11.04 2.14
C GLN A 43 0.45 -9.62 2.46
N TRP A 44 -0.88 -9.41 2.50
CA TRP A 44 -1.47 -8.17 2.99
C TRP A 44 -1.62 -8.22 4.51
N HIS A 45 -1.29 -7.13 5.19
CA HIS A 45 -1.58 -6.98 6.62
C HIS A 45 -2.02 -5.56 6.97
N ALA A 46 -2.65 -5.41 8.14
CA ALA A 46 -3.06 -4.11 8.66
C ALA A 46 -1.85 -3.24 9.00
N VAL A 47 -2.05 -1.91 8.97
CA VAL A 47 -1.02 -0.95 9.38
C VAL A 47 -0.77 -1.09 10.88
N PRO A 48 0.48 -1.31 11.32
CA PRO A 48 0.79 -1.41 12.74
C PRO A 48 0.64 -0.05 13.43
N GLU A 49 0.34 -0.08 14.72
CA GLU A 49 0.09 1.12 15.53
C GLU A 49 1.25 2.13 15.50
N LYS A 50 2.50 1.64 15.46
CA LYS A 50 3.69 2.48 15.30
C LYS A 50 3.64 3.37 14.06
N GLU A 51 3.16 2.84 12.93
CA GLU A 51 3.06 3.61 11.67
C GLU A 51 1.83 4.52 11.66
N ARG A 52 0.77 4.17 12.39
CA ARG A 52 -0.37 5.07 12.64
C ARG A 52 0.06 6.31 13.42
N GLN A 53 0.83 6.12 14.50
CA GLN A 53 1.32 7.21 15.35
C GLN A 53 2.37 8.10 14.67
N ARG A 54 3.13 7.55 13.71
CA ARG A 54 4.11 8.33 12.92
C ARG A 54 3.46 9.34 11.99
N ARG A 55 2.26 9.04 11.48
CA ARG A 55 1.55 9.88 10.50
C ARG A 55 0.82 11.01 11.21
N THR A 56 0.81 12.20 10.60
CA THR A 56 0.08 13.36 11.13
C THR A 56 -1.33 13.40 10.56
N SER A 57 -1.49 12.98 9.31
CA SER A 57 -2.76 12.90 8.61
C SER A 57 -3.07 11.48 8.12
N ARG A 58 -4.35 11.16 7.97
CA ARG A 58 -4.81 9.86 7.44
C ARG A 58 -4.41 9.63 5.98
N ILE A 59 -4.16 10.71 5.23
CA ILE A 59 -3.76 10.68 3.82
C ILE A 59 -2.23 10.74 3.62
N ASP A 60 -1.45 10.71 4.70
CA ASP A 60 0.00 10.66 4.60
C ASP A 60 0.47 9.30 4.07
N PRO A 61 1.59 9.25 3.33
CA PRO A 61 2.17 8.00 2.85
C PRO A 61 2.41 7.02 4.00
N ILE A 62 2.09 5.74 3.74
CA ILE A 62 2.28 4.64 4.67
C ILE A 62 3.53 3.88 4.26
N ARG A 63 4.46 3.67 5.20
CA ARG A 63 5.63 2.83 4.95
C ARG A 63 5.21 1.37 4.86
N SER A 64 5.42 0.75 3.70
CA SER A 64 5.12 -0.65 3.43
C SER A 64 6.42 -1.46 3.36
N PRO A 65 6.58 -2.54 4.15
CA PRO A 65 7.77 -3.41 4.10
C PRO A 65 8.04 -4.02 2.71
N THR A 66 6.99 -4.43 2.01
CA THR A 66 7.07 -4.97 0.65
C THR A 66 6.04 -4.30 -0.27
N MET A 67 6.18 -4.53 -1.57
CA MET A 67 5.24 -4.10 -2.60
C MET A 67 4.57 -5.32 -3.25
N ALA A 68 3.31 -5.18 -3.68
CA ALA A 68 2.64 -6.20 -4.48
C ALA A 68 3.33 -6.42 -5.85
N GLY A 69 4.03 -5.39 -6.35
CA GLY A 69 4.97 -5.50 -7.47
C GLY A 69 4.49 -4.94 -8.81
N GLY A 70 3.17 -4.90 -9.06
CA GLY A 70 2.62 -4.57 -10.38
C GLY A 70 2.36 -3.08 -10.66
N LEU A 71 2.17 -2.25 -9.63
CA LEU A 71 1.79 -0.85 -9.77
C LEU A 71 2.66 0.02 -8.84
N PHE A 72 3.50 0.87 -9.41
CA PHE A 72 4.32 1.81 -8.67
C PHE A 72 4.80 2.96 -9.56
N ALA A 73 5.27 4.04 -8.92
CA ALA A 73 5.98 5.13 -9.57
C ALA A 73 7.33 5.32 -8.88
N VAL A 74 8.38 5.54 -9.68
CA VAL A 74 9.77 5.78 -9.26
C VAL A 74 10.38 6.81 -10.21
N ARG A 75 11.41 7.51 -9.73
CA ARG A 75 12.19 8.43 -10.56
C ARG A 75 13.14 7.69 -11.49
#